data_AF-A0A920L6Z3-F1
#
_entry.id   AF-A0A920L6Z3-F1
#
_cell.length_a   1.000
_cell.length_b   1.000
_cell.length_c   1.000
_cell.angle_alpha   90.00
_cell.angle_beta   90.00
_cell.angle_gamma   90.00
#
_symmetry.space_group_name_H-M   'P 1'
#
loop_
_entity.id
_entity.type
_entity.pdbx_description
1 polymer ?
#
loop_
_entity_poly.entity_id
_entity_poly.type
_entity_poly.pdbx_seq_one_letter_code
_entity_poly.pdbx_strand_id
1 'polypeptide(L)'
;MLRRKKILLSPLVKCKITKNEVRQIAKLIGLPNWISLQPCLSSRVPYGTRISMDSLKRIEKAENFLSDIGFSNFRVRMHGDLAKLKLVKRLCKVFKL
;
A
#
# COMPACT_ATOMS: atom_id res chain seq x y z
N MET A 1 23.55 -11.87 -26.06
CA MET A 1 22.61 -11.02 -25.30
C MET A 1 23.09 -10.89 -23.85
N LEU A 2 24.01 -9.95 -23.55
CA LEU A 2 24.55 -9.78 -22.20
C LEU A 2 23.50 -9.10 -21.30
N ARG A 3 22.90 -9.86 -20.37
CA ARG A 3 22.10 -9.30 -19.27
C ARG A 3 23.00 -8.43 -18.39
N ARG A 4 22.99 -7.11 -18.61
CA ARG A 4 23.60 -6.14 -17.70
C ARG A 4 22.93 -6.29 -16.33
N LYS A 5 23.61 -6.95 -15.39
CA LYS A 5 23.23 -6.96 -13.98
C LYS A 5 23.40 -5.53 -13.46
N LYS A 6 22.29 -4.80 -13.26
CA LYS A 6 22.35 -3.50 -12.57
C LYS A 6 22.88 -3.74 -11.15
N ILE A 7 23.96 -3.07 -10.80
CA ILE A 7 24.47 -3.06 -9.43
C ILE A 7 23.49 -2.22 -8.61
N LEU A 8 22.67 -2.87 -7.80
CA LEU A 8 21.77 -2.20 -6.87
C LEU A 8 22.58 -1.74 -5.66
N LEU A 9 22.87 -0.44 -5.60
CA LEU A 9 23.45 0.15 -4.40
C LEU A 9 22.32 0.48 -3.43
N SER A 10 22.43 -0.03 -2.19
CA SER A 10 21.53 0.30 -1.08
C SER A 10 22.34 1.04 0.00
N PRO A 11 22.59 2.36 -0.15
CA PRO A 11 23.47 3.12 0.74
C PRO A 11 23.06 3.02 2.21
N LEU A 12 21.76 3.09 2.49
CA LEU A 12 21.21 3.00 3.84
C LEU A 12 21.51 1.64 4.49
N VAL A 13 21.45 0.55 3.71
CA VAL A 13 21.79 -0.80 4.19
C VAL A 13 23.29 -0.92 4.44
N LYS A 14 24.12 -0.35 3.55
CA LYS A 14 25.58 -0.33 3.72
C LYS A 14 26.00 0.44 4.98
N CYS A 15 25.30 1.52 5.31
CA CYS A 15 25.50 2.31 6.52
C CYS A 15 24.81 1.73 7.76
N LYS A 16 24.18 0.54 7.66
CA LYS A 16 23.43 -0.10 8.76
C LYS A 16 22.35 0.79 9.39
N ILE A 17 21.80 1.73 8.63
CA ILE A 17 20.82 2.69 9.13
C ILE A 17 19.51 1.96 9.39
N THR A 18 18.99 2.10 10.61
CA THR A 18 17.73 1.45 10.99
C THR A 18 16.52 2.19 10.41
N LYS A 19 15.38 1.50 10.27
CA LYS A 19 14.13 2.17 9.82
C LYS A 19 13.73 3.34 10.71
N ASN A 20 14.10 3.30 11.99
CA ASN A 20 13.80 4.37 12.92
C ASN A 20 14.67 5.59 12.64
N GLU A 21 15.96 5.40 12.41
CA GLU A 21 16.89 6.47 12.01
C GLU A 21 16.49 7.10 10.69
N VAL A 22 16.08 6.32 9.68
CA VAL A 22 15.57 6.87 8.42
C VAL A 22 14.37 7.81 8.66
N ARG A 23 13.46 7.45 9.57
CA ARG A 23 12.31 8.30 9.91
C ARG A 23 12.73 9.56 10.67
N GLN A 24 13.69 9.45 11.58
CA GLN A 24 14.24 10.60 12.31
C GLN A 24 14.92 11.57 11.35
N ILE A 25 15.77 11.07 10.45
CA ILE A 25 16.43 11.87 9.42
C ILE A 25 15.39 12.53 8.50
N ALA A 26 14.37 11.77 8.05
CA ALA A 26 13.30 12.31 7.23
C ALA A 26 12.52 13.43 7.95
N LYS A 27 12.24 13.25 9.24
CA LYS A 27 11.58 14.26 10.08
C LYS A 27 12.45 15.51 10.26
N LEU A 28 13.75 15.33 10.50
CA LEU A 28 14.72 16.43 10.65
C LEU A 28 14.85 17.26 9.37
N ILE A 29 14.76 16.63 8.20
CA ILE A 29 14.83 17.30 6.89
C ILE A 29 13.44 17.86 6.48
N GLY A 30 12.39 17.63 7.28
CA GLY A 30 11.05 18.18 7.03
C GLY A 30 10.26 17.45 5.94
N LEU A 31 10.56 16.18 5.66
CA LEU A 31 9.79 15.39 4.69
C LEU A 31 8.35 15.17 5.19
N PRO A 32 7.30 15.56 4.44
CA PRO A 32 5.91 15.44 4.90
C PRO A 32 5.42 14.00 4.98
N ASN A 33 6.05 13.07 4.26
CA ASN A 33 5.71 11.64 4.19
C ASN A 33 6.62 10.76 5.07
N TRP A 34 7.27 11.34 6.08
CA TRP A 34 8.21 10.64 6.96
C TRP A 34 7.57 9.48 7.75
N ILE A 35 6.24 9.49 7.94
CA ILE A 35 5.46 8.41 8.55
C ILE A 35 4.47 7.83 7.53
N SER A 36 4.55 6.51 7.38
CA SER A 36 3.61 5.62 6.69
C SER A 36 3.95 5.28 5.24
N LEU A 37 4.18 3.98 5.02
CA LEU A 37 4.22 3.37 3.70
C LEU A 37 2.85 2.74 3.47
N GLN A 38 2.05 3.34 2.60
CA GLN A 38 0.87 2.66 2.07
C GLN A 38 1.36 1.56 1.11
N PRO A 39 0.88 0.30 1.25
CA PRO A 39 1.20 -0.74 0.28
C PRO A 39 0.68 -0.32 -1.10
N CYS A 40 1.28 -0.82 -2.18
CA CYS A 40 0.76 -0.58 -3.53
C CYS A 40 -0.67 -1.11 -3.67
N LEU A 41 -1.55 -0.37 -4.37
CA LEU A 41 -2.95 -0.77 -4.63
C LEU A 41 -3.05 -2.14 -5.31
N SER A 42 -2.04 -2.54 -6.08
CA SER A 42 -1.97 -3.88 -6.71
C SER A 42 -2.04 -5.04 -5.72
N SER A 43 -1.61 -4.84 -4.46
CA SER A 43 -1.71 -5.89 -3.42
C SER A 43 -3.15 -6.20 -2.98
N ARG A 44 -4.13 -5.40 -3.42
CA ARG A 44 -5.57 -5.63 -3.19
C ARG A 44 -6.21 -6.48 -4.27
N VAL A 45 -5.54 -6.67 -5.40
CA VAL A 45 -6.02 -7.46 -6.53
C VAL A 45 -5.48 -8.88 -6.42
N PRO A 46 -6.33 -9.92 -6.52
CA PRO A 46 -5.88 -11.31 -6.48
C PRO A 46 -4.99 -11.62 -7.70
N TYR A 47 -4.03 -12.52 -7.49
CA TYR A 47 -3.15 -12.98 -8.55
C TYR A 47 -3.95 -13.61 -9.70
N GLY A 48 -3.54 -13.34 -10.94
CA GLY A 48 -4.22 -13.82 -12.13
C GLY A 48 -5.40 -12.94 -12.60
N THR A 49 -5.75 -11.87 -11.88
CA THR A 49 -6.76 -10.91 -12.34
C THR A 49 -6.12 -9.77 -13.11
N ARG A 50 -6.71 -9.41 -14.26
CA ARG A 50 -6.24 -8.29 -15.08
C ARG A 50 -6.44 -6.98 -14.33
N ILE A 51 -5.35 -6.27 -14.07
CA ILE A 51 -5.39 -4.95 -13.44
C ILE A 51 -5.74 -3.93 -14.52
N SER A 52 -6.90 -3.29 -14.40
CA SER A 52 -7.29 -2.13 -15.22
C SER A 52 -7.22 -0.85 -14.39
N MET A 53 -7.00 0.30 -15.04
CA MET A 53 -7.04 1.61 -14.37
C MET A 53 -8.39 1.85 -13.66
N ASP A 54 -9.50 1.42 -14.26
CA ASP A 54 -10.83 1.59 -13.66
C ASP A 54 -10.97 0.76 -12.38
N SER A 55 -10.42 -0.45 -12.38
CA SER A 55 -10.42 -1.32 -11.21
C SER A 55 -9.62 -0.71 -10.05
N LEU A 56 -8.46 -0.12 -10.34
CA LEU A 56 -7.64 0.56 -9.34
C LEU A 56 -8.35 1.80 -8.78
N LYS A 57 -8.97 2.62 -9.65
CA LYS A 57 -9.75 3.79 -9.23
C LYS A 57 -10.95 3.42 -8.37
N ARG A 58 -11.63 2.30 -8.67
CA ARG A 58 -12.74 1.80 -7.82
C ARG A 58 -12.23 1.40 -6.43
N ILE A 59 -11.10 0.70 -6.35
CA ILE A 59 -10.47 0.34 -5.06
C ILE A 59 -10.08 1.59 -4.29
N GLU A 60 -9.43 2.55 -4.94
CA GLU A 60 -9.00 3.80 -4.32
C GLU A 60 -10.18 4.60 -3.77
N LYS A 61 -11.27 4.76 -4.55
CA LYS A 61 -12.50 5.40 -4.08
C LYS A 61 -13.11 4.68 -2.87
N ALA A 62 -13.13 3.35 -2.89
CA ALA A 62 -13.65 2.57 -1.77
C ALA A 62 -12.76 2.72 -0.52
N GLU A 63 -11.43 2.73 -0.66
CA GLU A 63 -10.53 2.97 0.46
C GLU A 63 -10.67 4.40 1.00
N ASN A 64 -10.76 5.41 0.14
CA ASN A 64 -10.95 6.80 0.55
C ASN A 64 -12.28 6.98 1.30
N PHE A 65 -13.38 6.45 0.77
CA PHE A 65 -14.68 6.51 1.43
C PHE A 65 -14.67 5.90 2.84
N LEU A 66 -14.01 4.75 3.01
CA LEU A 66 -13.86 4.12 4.32
C LEU A 66 -12.95 4.92 5.25
N SER A 67 -11.89 5.52 4.72
CA SER A 67 -11.02 6.43 5.48
C SER A 67 -11.80 7.66 5.96
N ASP A 68 -12.64 8.23 5.12
CA ASP A 68 -13.46 9.41 5.44
C ASP A 68 -14.50 9.12 6.53
N ILE A 69 -15.01 7.89 6.60
CA ILE A 69 -15.91 7.42 7.68
C ILE A 69 -15.15 7.16 9.00
N GLY A 70 -13.82 7.27 8.99
CA GLY A 70 -12.98 7.09 10.19
C GLY A 70 -12.49 5.66 10.40
N PHE A 71 -12.60 4.78 9.40
CA PHE A 71 -11.92 3.49 9.48
C PHE A 71 -10.40 3.68 9.37
N SER A 72 -9.65 3.02 10.25
CA SER A 72 -8.20 2.96 10.18
C SER A 72 -7.74 1.50 10.14
N ASN A 73 -6.58 1.25 9.52
CA ASN A 73 -5.99 -0.08 9.40
C ASN A 73 -6.94 -1.12 8.75
N PHE A 74 -7.49 -0.78 7.58
CA PHE A 74 -8.31 -1.68 6.78
C PHE A 74 -7.64 -2.03 5.46
N ARG A 75 -8.11 -3.11 4.83
CA ARG A 75 -7.70 -3.49 3.47
C ARG A 75 -8.92 -3.94 2.68
N VAL A 76 -9.18 -3.30 1.55
CA VAL A 76 -10.23 -3.71 0.61
C VAL A 76 -9.62 -4.71 -0.36
N ARG A 77 -10.03 -5.99 -0.32
CA ARG A 77 -9.59 -6.99 -1.32
C ARG A 77 -10.68 -7.17 -2.36
N MET A 78 -10.32 -7.11 -3.63
CA MET A 78 -11.27 -7.42 -4.72
C MET A 78 -11.37 -8.92 -4.96
N HIS A 79 -12.56 -9.36 -5.36
CA HIS A 79 -12.84 -10.72 -5.76
C HIS A 79 -13.93 -10.70 -6.85
N GLY A 80 -13.51 -10.55 -8.11
CA GLY A 80 -14.44 -10.27 -9.21
C GLY A 80 -15.17 -8.94 -8.98
N ASP A 81 -16.50 -8.97 -9.00
CA ASP A 81 -17.37 -7.82 -8.75
C ASP A 81 -17.63 -7.52 -7.27
N LEU A 82 -17.02 -8.28 -6.35
CA LEU A 82 -17.21 -8.13 -4.91
C LEU A 82 -15.97 -7.54 -4.25
N ALA A 83 -16.17 -6.63 -3.29
CA ALA A 83 -15.13 -6.15 -2.39
C ALA A 83 -15.30 -6.78 -1.00
N LYS A 84 -14.23 -7.41 -0.50
CA LYS A 84 -14.13 -7.88 0.87
C LYS A 84 -13.31 -6.90 1.69
N LEU A 85 -13.94 -6.24 2.65
CA LEU A 85 -13.24 -5.38 3.60
C LEU A 85 -12.67 -6.23 4.75
N LYS A 86 -11.35 -6.21 4.91
CA LYS A 86 -10.67 -6.78 6.08
C LYS A 86 -10.29 -5.64 7.03
N LEU A 87 -10.91 -5.62 8.21
CA LEU A 87 -10.57 -4.74 9.32
C LEU A 87 -9.70 -5.50 10.32
N VAL A 88 -8.68 -4.84 10.87
CA VAL A 88 -7.87 -5.41 11.96
C VAL A 88 -8.71 -5.54 13.25
N LYS A 89 -9.77 -4.73 13.42
CA LYS A 89 -10.77 -4.86 14.48
C LYS A 89 -12.05 -5.54 13.97
N ARG A 90 -12.19 -6.83 14.28
CA ARG A 90 -13.41 -7.66 14.51
C ARG A 90 -14.70 -7.49 13.68
N LEU A 91 -14.75 -6.70 12.62
CA LEU A 91 -15.93 -6.57 11.75
C LEU A 91 -15.54 -6.90 10.30
N CYS A 92 -15.95 -8.06 9.79
CA CYS A 92 -15.91 -8.36 8.36
C CYS A 92 -17.25 -7.95 7.75
N LYS A 93 -17.27 -6.89 6.94
CA LYS A 93 -18.43 -6.54 6.10
C LYS A 93 -18.06 -6.75 4.63
N VAL A 94 -18.97 -7.34 3.87
CA VAL A 94 -18.85 -7.53 2.42
C VAL A 94 -19.66 -6.43 1.75
N PHE A 95 -19.07 -5.74 0.78
CA PHE A 95 -19.74 -4.70 0.01
C PHE A 95 -19.71 -5.08 -1.48
N LYS A 96 -20.76 -4.66 -2.20
CA LYS A 96 -20.83 -4.76 -3.66
C LYS A 96 -20.23 -3.49 -4.26
N LEU A 97 -19.34 -3.63 -5.25
CA LEU A 97 -18.64 -2.51 -5.92
C LEU A 97 -19.43 -1.94 -7.09
#